data_AF-A0A966WPZ0-F1
#
_entry.id   AF-A0A966WPZ0-F1
#
_cell.length_a   1.000
_cell.length_b   1.000
_cell.length_c   1.000
_cell.angle_alpha   90.00
_cell.angle_beta   90.00
_cell.angle_gamma   90.00
#
_symmetry.space_group_name_H-M   'P 1'
#
loop_
_entity.id
_entity.type
_entity.pdbx_description
1 polymer ?
#
loop_
_entity_poly.entity_id
_entity_poly.type
_entity_poly.pdbx_seq_one_letter_code
_entity_poly.pdbx_strand_id
1 'polypeptide(L)'
;MTRWLVTMLDGGTAATACCAPRFKRIRMRRHLGSILAVTLLALPMAAALAQKPPASPPPSAPNRAGPPPAERQLNLINRTDTAIRQVFVFAQGQAGRSEGPDRLGTDMLPAGQRYTLRLGRIAPCQQQLRAVWEDATEETLAVDVCRQQEFTLTDERRRDIQVVNDTDNQLMQIFIFERGSQEPGPDRLGAATVAPSDSFRLRLRGFAACQVTVRAAFQGAEAETRQADICAEPRLAFGDSSIPLREVTVTNRSAGTLQSIYASRTPNWGADRLGSAVLQPGQSFPLRVRSAECQFRLRAVFQNHREELREAVDICGGQPVIFQGARRMALGSVYERAITGIYLSPVESGDWGGNQISAPIGNGGTAEISMDGECQADLRIVFDNNAAEELRGFDMCRNAAITLRPGWVTEARP
;
A
#
# COMPACT_ATOMS: atom_id res chain seq x y z
N MET A 1 71.62 -3.27 1.77
CA MET A 1 72.48 -4.47 1.63
C MET A 1 72.08 -5.46 2.71
N THR A 2 72.04 -6.76 2.35
CA THR A 2 71.96 -7.93 3.26
C THR A 2 70.55 -8.25 3.82
N ARG A 3 69.74 -9.07 3.12
CA ARG A 3 69.62 -10.55 3.14
C ARG A 3 68.65 -11.08 4.21
N TRP A 4 67.47 -11.49 3.70
CA TRP A 4 66.68 -12.69 4.00
C TRP A 4 67.04 -13.55 5.22
N LEU A 5 66.04 -13.82 6.06
CA LEU A 5 65.83 -15.16 6.60
C LEU A 5 64.33 -15.51 6.55
N VAL A 6 64.06 -16.59 5.82
CA VAL A 6 62.79 -17.31 5.69
C VAL A 6 62.64 -18.19 6.92
N THR A 7 61.45 -18.23 7.52
CA THR A 7 61.03 -19.36 8.36
C THR A 7 59.65 -19.79 7.91
N MET A 8 59.61 -20.90 7.18
CA MET A 8 58.43 -21.73 6.97
C MET A 8 58.12 -22.45 8.29
N LEU A 9 56.85 -22.49 8.67
CA LEU A 9 56.30 -23.58 9.47
C LEU A 9 54.92 -23.94 8.89
N ASP A 10 54.88 -25.15 8.37
CA ASP A 10 53.71 -25.89 7.93
C ASP A 10 52.74 -26.18 9.07
N GLY A 11 51.49 -26.43 8.70
CA GLY A 11 50.63 -27.37 9.44
C GLY A 11 49.32 -26.78 9.93
N GLY A 12 48.28 -26.84 9.10
CA GLY A 12 46.94 -26.44 9.51
C GLY A 12 45.85 -26.77 8.49
N THR A 13 45.73 -28.04 8.11
CA THR A 13 44.55 -28.57 7.43
C THR A 13 43.31 -28.41 8.32
N ALA A 14 42.44 -27.43 8.01
CA ALA A 14 41.08 -27.37 8.52
C ALA A 14 40.11 -27.66 7.38
N ALA A 15 39.47 -28.81 7.48
CA ALA A 15 38.51 -29.33 6.53
C ALA A 15 37.29 -28.40 6.38
N THR A 16 36.95 -28.19 5.12
CA THR A 16 35.73 -27.56 4.62
C THR A 16 34.51 -28.36 5.09
N ALA A 17 33.82 -27.88 6.13
CA ALA A 17 32.48 -28.37 6.46
C ALA A 17 31.45 -27.64 5.60
N CYS A 18 31.01 -28.30 4.53
CA CYS A 18 29.87 -27.91 3.72
C CYS A 18 28.60 -27.79 4.59
N CYS A 19 28.12 -26.57 4.80
CA CYS A 19 26.75 -26.32 5.23
C CYS A 19 25.80 -26.54 4.05
N ALA A 20 25.30 -27.77 3.92
CA ALA A 20 24.12 -28.06 3.11
C ALA A 20 22.87 -27.48 3.80
N PRO A 21 22.00 -26.72 3.11
CA PRO A 21 20.71 -26.38 3.66
C PRO A 21 19.86 -27.66 3.71
N ARG A 22 19.57 -28.14 4.93
CA ARG A 22 18.52 -29.13 5.17
C ARG A 22 17.18 -28.53 4.74
N PHE A 23 16.76 -28.83 3.52
CA PHE A 23 15.36 -28.75 3.11
C PHE A 23 14.54 -29.67 4.02
N LYS A 24 13.96 -29.09 5.08
CA LYS A 24 12.80 -29.68 5.76
C LYS A 24 11.68 -29.69 4.72
N ARG A 25 11.49 -30.82 4.04
CA ARG A 25 10.23 -31.15 3.35
C ARG A 25 9.12 -31.08 4.40
N ILE A 26 8.42 -29.96 4.45
CA ILE A 26 7.10 -29.89 5.06
C ILE A 26 6.22 -30.76 4.17
N ARG A 27 6.04 -32.02 4.56
CA ARG A 27 4.92 -32.82 4.07
C ARG A 27 3.66 -32.06 4.49
N MET A 28 3.02 -31.39 3.54
CA MET A 28 1.60 -31.07 3.62
C MET A 28 0.85 -32.40 3.79
N ARG A 29 0.60 -32.78 5.05
CA ARG A 29 -0.47 -33.72 5.37
C ARG A 29 -1.77 -33.00 5.00
N ARG A 30 -2.30 -33.37 3.84
CA ARG A 30 -3.72 -33.20 3.51
C ARG A 30 -4.52 -33.93 4.59
N HIS A 31 -5.01 -33.19 5.58
CA HIS A 31 -6.12 -33.67 6.39
C HIS A 31 -7.40 -33.46 5.57
N LEU A 32 -7.70 -34.41 4.69
CA LEU A 32 -9.08 -34.74 4.36
C LEU A 32 -9.68 -35.35 5.63
N GLY A 33 -10.29 -34.51 6.45
CA GLY A 33 -11.17 -34.92 7.54
C GLY A 33 -12.60 -34.97 7.04
N SER A 34 -12.94 -36.02 6.28
CA SER A 34 -14.32 -36.47 6.17
C SER A 34 -14.75 -36.99 7.53
N ILE A 35 -15.65 -36.30 8.22
CA ILE A 35 -16.50 -36.91 9.24
C ILE A 35 -17.94 -36.76 8.77
N LEU A 36 -18.35 -37.81 8.07
CA LEU A 36 -19.73 -38.21 7.88
C LEU A 36 -20.23 -38.64 9.28
N ALA A 37 -21.08 -37.84 9.92
CA ALA A 37 -21.86 -38.26 11.08
C ALA A 37 -23.31 -38.43 10.65
N VAL A 38 -23.59 -39.62 10.11
CA VAL A 38 -24.93 -40.18 10.00
C VAL A 38 -25.39 -40.49 11.43
N THR A 39 -26.42 -39.81 11.93
CA THR A 39 -27.15 -40.29 13.11
C THR A 39 -28.65 -40.10 12.93
N LEU A 40 -29.27 -41.26 12.74
CA LEU A 40 -30.64 -41.73 12.97
C LEU A 40 -31.76 -40.73 13.30
N LEU A 41 -32.77 -40.79 12.43
CA LEU A 41 -34.20 -40.94 12.74
C LEU A 41 -34.53 -41.36 14.18
N ALA A 42 -35.32 -40.54 14.86
CA ALA A 42 -36.30 -40.99 15.85
C ALA A 42 -37.57 -40.12 15.72
N LEU A 43 -38.58 -40.65 15.03
CA LEU A 43 -39.96 -40.17 15.09
C LEU A 43 -40.57 -40.57 16.44
N PRO A 44 -41.14 -39.64 17.22
CA PRO A 44 -42.15 -40.01 18.20
C PRO A 44 -43.51 -40.14 17.51
N MET A 45 -44.01 -41.38 17.49
CA MET A 45 -45.41 -41.71 17.22
C MET A 45 -46.34 -41.11 18.28
N ALA A 46 -47.44 -40.54 17.79
CA ALA A 46 -48.81 -40.59 18.30
C ALA A 46 -49.07 -40.44 19.82
N ALA A 47 -49.77 -39.35 20.17
CA ALA A 47 -50.87 -39.40 21.12
C ALA A 47 -51.93 -38.37 20.70
N ALA A 48 -52.86 -38.80 19.83
CA ALA A 48 -54.08 -38.07 19.55
C ALA A 48 -55.05 -38.26 20.72
N LEU A 49 -54.98 -37.37 21.71
CA LEU A 49 -56.03 -37.23 22.72
C LEU A 49 -57.18 -36.45 22.08
N ALA A 50 -58.33 -37.13 21.95
CA ALA A 50 -59.60 -36.52 21.61
C ALA A 50 -59.98 -35.47 22.66
N GLN A 51 -59.71 -34.20 22.38
CA GLN A 51 -60.18 -33.08 23.19
C GLN A 51 -61.64 -32.79 22.85
N LYS A 52 -62.46 -32.89 23.89
CA LYS A 52 -63.86 -32.47 23.96
C LYS A 52 -64.00 -31.03 23.39
N PRO A 53 -64.94 -30.75 22.48
CA PRO A 53 -65.12 -29.42 21.93
C PRO A 53 -65.41 -28.43 23.07
N PRO A 54 -64.63 -27.34 23.22
CA PRO A 54 -64.93 -26.29 24.17
C PRO A 54 -66.21 -25.57 23.72
N ALA A 55 -67.07 -25.28 24.70
CA ALA A 55 -68.30 -24.53 24.52
C ALA A 55 -68.02 -23.18 23.84
N SER A 56 -68.89 -22.81 22.90
CA SER A 56 -68.85 -21.56 22.16
C SER A 56 -68.66 -20.36 23.10
N PRO A 57 -67.64 -19.51 22.90
CA PRO A 57 -67.50 -18.29 23.68
C PRO A 57 -68.68 -17.35 23.38
N PRO A 58 -69.15 -16.58 24.39
CA PRO A 58 -70.18 -15.57 24.18
C PRO A 58 -69.71 -14.55 23.13
N PRO A 59 -70.63 -13.95 22.35
CA PRO A 59 -70.30 -12.99 21.30
C PRO A 59 -69.48 -11.84 21.88
N SER A 60 -68.23 -11.75 21.44
CA SER A 60 -67.31 -10.68 21.74
C SER A 60 -67.98 -9.34 21.45
N ALA A 61 -68.08 -8.49 22.47
CA ALA A 61 -68.51 -7.11 22.30
C ALA A 61 -67.67 -6.45 21.18
N PRO A 62 -68.28 -5.60 20.32
CA PRO A 62 -67.57 -4.96 19.24
C PRO A 62 -66.36 -4.21 19.80
N ASN A 63 -65.17 -4.66 19.40
CA ASN A 63 -63.89 -4.01 19.67
C ASN A 63 -64.06 -2.53 19.29
N ARG A 64 -64.18 -1.64 20.30
CA ARG A 64 -64.12 -0.20 20.07
C ARG A 64 -62.77 0.07 19.44
N ALA A 65 -62.76 0.28 18.12
CA ALA A 65 -61.59 0.73 17.40
C ALA A 65 -61.09 1.99 18.13
N GLY A 66 -59.93 1.86 18.79
CA GLY A 66 -59.25 3.01 19.34
C GLY A 66 -59.03 4.04 18.23
N PRO A 67 -58.95 5.34 18.56
CA PRO A 67 -58.65 6.37 17.57
C PRO A 67 -57.40 5.94 16.78
N PRO A 68 -57.40 6.11 15.44
CA PRO A 68 -56.29 5.68 14.61
C PRO A 68 -55.00 6.33 15.12
N PRO A 69 -53.88 5.58 15.18
CA PRO A 69 -52.62 6.13 15.66
C PRO A 69 -52.23 7.33 14.81
N ALA A 70 -52.01 8.47 15.47
CA ALA A 70 -51.66 9.73 14.82
C ALA A 70 -50.34 9.59 14.03
N GLU A 71 -50.29 10.20 12.85
CA GLU A 71 -49.04 10.33 12.10
C GLU A 71 -48.02 11.13 12.91
N ARG A 72 -46.79 10.63 12.95
CA ARG A 72 -45.71 11.27 13.69
C ARG A 72 -44.87 12.15 12.78
N GLN A 73 -44.52 13.32 13.29
CA GLN A 73 -43.63 14.28 12.64
C GLN A 73 -42.56 14.73 13.64
N LEU A 74 -41.36 14.99 13.14
CA LEU A 74 -40.24 15.51 13.91
C LEU A 74 -39.62 16.70 13.17
N ASN A 75 -39.55 17.86 13.81
CA ASN A 75 -38.86 19.03 13.27
C ASN A 75 -37.37 18.91 13.58
N LEU A 76 -36.58 18.58 12.56
CA LEU A 76 -35.13 18.55 12.64
C LEU A 76 -34.57 19.95 12.40
N ILE A 77 -33.76 20.47 13.31
CA ILE A 77 -33.07 21.75 13.17
C ILE A 77 -31.58 21.49 13.04
N ASN A 78 -30.99 21.97 11.96
CA ASN A 78 -29.55 21.93 11.79
C ASN A 78 -28.93 23.21 12.36
N ARG A 79 -28.39 23.18 13.58
CA ARG A 79 -27.57 24.27 14.13
C ARG A 79 -26.07 24.00 14.01
N THR A 80 -25.68 23.04 13.17
CA THR A 80 -24.26 22.88 12.84
C THR A 80 -23.87 23.88 11.75
N ASP A 81 -22.57 24.00 11.52
CA ASP A 81 -22.00 24.79 10.42
C ASP A 81 -21.95 24.06 9.06
N THR A 82 -22.47 22.83 8.98
CA THR A 82 -22.35 21.97 7.79
C THR A 82 -23.73 21.52 7.34
N ALA A 83 -24.01 21.52 6.03
CA ALA A 83 -25.28 21.03 5.52
C ALA A 83 -25.43 19.51 5.77
N ILE A 84 -26.64 19.08 6.11
CA ILE A 84 -26.97 17.66 6.23
C ILE A 84 -27.45 17.16 4.87
N ARG A 85 -26.77 16.14 4.36
CA ARG A 85 -27.05 15.53 3.07
C ARG A 85 -28.10 14.43 3.18
N GLN A 86 -28.07 13.63 4.24
CA GLN A 86 -28.98 12.49 4.43
C GLN A 86 -29.42 12.37 5.87
N VAL A 87 -30.65 11.92 6.09
CA VAL A 87 -31.19 11.63 7.43
C VAL A 87 -31.93 10.30 7.40
N PHE A 88 -31.50 9.38 8.27
CA PHE A 88 -32.15 8.10 8.47
C PHE A 88 -32.80 8.07 9.85
N VAL A 89 -33.98 7.44 9.94
CA VAL A 89 -34.69 7.24 11.21
C VAL A 89 -35.17 5.81 11.27
N PHE A 90 -34.68 5.05 12.25
CA PHE A 90 -34.91 3.62 12.39
C PHE A 90 -35.01 3.20 13.86
N ALA A 91 -35.57 2.01 14.11
CA ALA A 91 -35.74 1.50 15.46
C ALA A 91 -34.38 1.18 16.11
N GLN A 92 -34.28 1.38 17.42
CA GLN A 92 -33.06 1.09 18.17
C GLN A 92 -32.59 -0.36 17.94
N GLY A 93 -31.29 -0.53 17.65
CA GLY A 93 -30.69 -1.84 17.39
C GLY A 93 -30.79 -2.32 15.94
N GLN A 94 -31.34 -1.51 15.03
CA GLN A 94 -31.36 -1.80 13.58
C GLN A 94 -30.26 -1.10 12.77
N ALA A 95 -29.32 -0.42 13.43
CA ALA A 95 -28.16 0.19 12.79
C ALA A 95 -27.42 -0.84 11.90
N GLY A 96 -27.12 -0.47 10.67
CA GLY A 96 -26.44 -1.32 9.68
C GLY A 96 -27.24 -2.50 9.11
N ARG A 97 -28.46 -2.80 9.61
CA ARG A 97 -29.30 -3.89 9.09
C ARG A 97 -30.45 -3.40 8.22
N SER A 98 -31.11 -2.32 8.62
CA SER A 98 -32.21 -1.70 7.86
C SER A 98 -32.49 -0.30 8.38
N GLU A 99 -31.81 0.70 7.82
CA GLU A 99 -31.91 2.09 8.31
C GLU A 99 -33.10 2.85 7.70
N GLY A 100 -33.84 2.18 6.81
CA GLY A 100 -34.93 2.77 6.04
C GLY A 100 -34.41 3.69 4.93
N PRO A 101 -35.32 4.31 4.16
CA PRO A 101 -34.94 5.29 3.15
C PRO A 101 -34.47 6.59 3.80
N ASP A 102 -33.65 7.34 3.06
CA ASP A 102 -33.31 8.72 3.39
C ASP A 102 -34.58 9.58 3.47
N ARG A 103 -34.73 10.30 4.57
CA ARG A 103 -35.90 11.15 4.86
C ARG A 103 -35.79 12.54 4.25
N LEU A 104 -34.60 12.95 3.80
CA LEU A 104 -34.41 14.16 3.00
C LEU A 104 -34.63 13.91 1.50
N GLY A 105 -34.51 12.66 1.04
CA GLY A 105 -34.68 12.32 -0.38
C GLY A 105 -33.55 12.92 -1.22
N THR A 106 -33.90 13.84 -2.12
CA THR A 106 -32.92 14.61 -2.92
C THR A 106 -32.56 15.96 -2.31
N ASP A 107 -33.26 16.36 -1.25
CA ASP A 107 -33.04 17.64 -0.59
C ASP A 107 -31.81 17.58 0.32
N MET A 108 -31.24 18.75 0.60
CA MET A 108 -30.27 18.93 1.67
C MET A 108 -30.87 19.84 2.74
N LEU A 109 -30.44 19.69 3.99
CA LEU A 109 -30.82 20.58 5.09
C LEU A 109 -29.63 21.51 5.42
N PRO A 110 -29.62 22.77 4.93
CA PRO A 110 -28.53 23.71 5.15
C PRO A 110 -28.34 24.06 6.64
N ALA A 111 -27.17 24.60 6.96
CA ALA A 111 -26.87 25.16 8.28
C ALA A 111 -27.90 26.25 8.67
N GLY A 112 -28.33 26.23 9.93
CA GLY A 112 -29.34 27.14 10.50
C GLY A 112 -30.80 26.85 10.11
N GLN A 113 -31.05 25.89 9.22
CA GLN A 113 -32.40 25.62 8.70
C GLN A 113 -33.14 24.53 9.49
N ARG A 114 -34.45 24.42 9.22
CA ARG A 114 -35.34 23.40 9.79
C ARG A 114 -35.99 22.54 8.70
N TYR A 115 -36.24 21.28 9.01
CA TYR A 115 -36.92 20.33 8.13
C TYR A 115 -37.89 19.45 8.91
N THR A 116 -39.13 19.28 8.41
CA THR A 116 -40.14 18.42 9.05
C THR A 116 -40.06 17.00 8.51
N LEU A 117 -39.49 16.09 9.29
CA LEU A 117 -39.43 14.67 8.98
C LEU A 117 -40.81 14.04 9.20
N ARG A 118 -41.40 13.50 8.12
CA ARG A 118 -42.64 12.71 8.20
C ARG A 118 -42.30 11.25 8.48
N LEU A 119 -42.54 10.81 9.71
CA LEU A 119 -42.19 9.45 10.15
C LEU A 119 -43.31 8.44 9.89
N GLY A 120 -44.54 8.93 9.65
CA GLY A 120 -45.72 8.10 9.44
C GLY A 120 -46.15 7.41 10.74
N ARG A 121 -46.64 6.17 10.62
CA ARG A 121 -47.09 5.35 11.76
C ARG A 121 -45.94 4.49 12.28
N ILE A 122 -45.19 5.01 13.24
CA ILE A 122 -44.13 4.27 13.93
C ILE A 122 -44.60 3.75 15.28
N ALA A 123 -44.31 2.49 15.58
CA ALA A 123 -44.79 1.81 16.80
C ALA A 123 -43.90 2.07 18.04
N PRO A 124 -42.55 1.97 17.98
CA PRO A 124 -41.73 2.39 19.12
C PRO A 124 -41.51 3.91 19.09
N CYS A 125 -41.62 4.57 20.24
CA CYS A 125 -41.26 5.98 20.40
C CYS A 125 -39.75 6.22 20.38
N GLN A 126 -38.98 5.24 20.87
CA GLN A 126 -37.51 5.29 20.90
C GLN A 126 -36.98 4.92 19.52
N GLN A 127 -36.39 5.89 18.85
CA GLN A 127 -35.79 5.75 17.52
C GLN A 127 -34.31 6.14 17.59
N GLN A 128 -33.55 5.73 16.58
CA GLN A 128 -32.23 6.25 16.28
C GLN A 128 -32.34 7.13 15.04
N LEU A 129 -31.78 8.33 15.13
CA LEU A 129 -31.62 9.27 14.03
C LEU A 129 -30.14 9.26 13.63
N ARG A 130 -29.85 8.86 12.40
CA ARG A 130 -28.52 9.01 11.82
C ARG A 130 -28.52 10.16 10.82
N ALA A 131 -27.70 11.17 11.07
CA ALA A 131 -27.45 12.25 10.12
C ALA A 131 -26.12 12.02 9.41
N VAL A 132 -26.09 12.26 8.10
CA VAL A 132 -24.88 12.26 7.26
C VAL A 132 -24.72 13.65 6.69
N TRP A 133 -23.57 14.27 6.96
CA TRP A 133 -23.27 15.63 6.50
C TRP A 133 -22.64 15.63 5.11
N GLU A 134 -22.56 16.82 4.51
CA GLU A 134 -21.93 17.06 3.22
C GLU A 134 -20.46 16.59 3.19
N ASP A 135 -19.73 16.77 4.30
CA ASP A 135 -18.35 16.31 4.48
C ASP A 135 -18.22 14.80 4.78
N ALA A 136 -19.31 14.05 4.59
CA ALA A 136 -19.43 12.61 4.84
C ALA A 136 -19.22 12.18 6.30
N THR A 137 -19.17 13.12 7.25
CA THR A 137 -19.25 12.76 8.67
C THR A 137 -20.63 12.23 9.01
N GLU A 138 -20.71 11.37 10.03
CA GLU A 138 -21.95 10.72 10.47
C GLU A 138 -22.08 10.78 11.98
N GLU A 139 -23.32 10.89 12.47
CA GLU A 139 -23.66 10.86 13.89
C GLU A 139 -25.00 10.14 14.04
N THR A 140 -25.06 9.22 15.01
CA THR A 140 -26.29 8.50 15.36
C THR A 140 -26.71 8.85 16.77
N LEU A 141 -27.93 9.36 16.92
CA LEU A 141 -28.48 9.83 18.19
C LEU A 141 -29.78 9.11 18.50
N ALA A 142 -29.99 8.77 19.78
CA ALA A 142 -31.30 8.33 20.24
C ALA A 142 -32.26 9.53 20.32
N VAL A 143 -33.49 9.34 19.84
CA VAL A 143 -34.55 10.35 19.85
C VAL A 143 -35.87 9.72 20.30
N ASP A 144 -36.58 10.40 21.21
CA ASP A 144 -37.94 10.02 21.62
C ASP A 144 -38.95 10.85 20.85
N VAL A 145 -39.38 10.35 19.70
CA VAL A 145 -40.29 11.03 18.76
C VAL A 145 -41.71 11.21 19.30
N CYS A 146 -42.05 10.61 20.44
CA CYS A 146 -43.34 10.80 21.10
C CYS A 146 -43.31 11.95 22.10
N ARG A 147 -42.15 12.21 22.71
CA ARG A 147 -41.95 13.31 23.65
C ARG A 147 -41.36 14.56 22.98
N GLN A 148 -40.57 14.38 21.94
CA GLN A 148 -39.85 15.43 21.26
C GLN A 148 -40.49 15.69 19.89
N GLN A 149 -41.04 16.90 19.72
CA GLN A 149 -41.52 17.37 18.41
C GLN A 149 -40.42 18.11 17.63
N GLU A 150 -39.37 18.54 18.32
CA GLU A 150 -38.23 19.24 17.76
C GLU A 150 -36.94 18.55 18.22
N PHE A 151 -36.00 18.38 17.30
CA PHE A 151 -34.68 17.83 17.56
C PHE A 151 -33.62 18.71 16.91
N THR A 152 -32.68 19.20 17.70
CA THR A 152 -31.63 20.11 17.23
C THR A 152 -30.30 19.38 17.19
N LEU A 153 -29.67 19.36 16.01
CA LEU A 153 -28.29 18.93 15.84
C LEU A 153 -27.36 20.13 16.04
N THR A 154 -26.36 19.99 16.91
CA THR A 154 -25.41 21.06 17.26
C THR A 154 -23.96 20.58 17.08
N ASP A 155 -23.02 21.52 17.00
CA ASP A 155 -21.58 21.22 16.98
C ASP A 155 -21.00 20.92 18.38
N GLU A 156 -21.82 20.84 19.44
CA GLU A 156 -21.32 20.64 20.82
C GLU A 156 -20.57 19.31 21.01
N ARG A 157 -20.88 18.31 20.18
CA ARG A 157 -20.22 16.99 20.16
C ARG A 157 -19.23 16.85 19.01
N ARG A 158 -18.82 17.98 18.43
CA ARG A 158 -17.79 18.02 17.41
C ARG A 158 -16.42 18.15 18.06
N ARG A 159 -15.47 17.35 17.58
CA ARG A 159 -14.06 17.46 17.91
C ARG A 159 -13.26 17.56 16.62
N ASP A 160 -12.46 18.61 16.53
CA ASP A 160 -11.51 18.76 15.44
C ASP A 160 -10.16 18.19 15.89
N ILE A 161 -9.57 17.33 15.06
CA ILE A 161 -8.24 16.75 15.26
C ILE A 161 -7.39 17.11 14.07
N GLN A 162 -6.16 17.54 14.32
CA GLN A 162 -5.19 17.74 13.24
C GLN A 162 -4.43 16.43 12.98
N VAL A 163 -4.65 15.83 11.82
CA VAL A 163 -3.84 14.71 11.32
C VAL A 163 -2.63 15.30 10.61
N VAL A 164 -1.42 14.93 11.03
CA VAL A 164 -0.17 15.38 10.39
C VAL A 164 0.54 14.17 9.81
N ASN A 165 0.87 14.20 8.53
CA ASN A 165 1.59 13.13 7.86
C ASN A 165 3.07 13.50 7.71
N ASP A 166 3.87 13.33 8.77
CA ASP A 166 5.33 13.49 8.73
C ASP A 166 6.04 12.22 8.21
N THR A 167 5.36 11.39 7.41
CA THR A 167 5.98 10.25 6.71
C THR A 167 6.44 10.65 5.31
N ASP A 168 6.96 9.68 4.57
CA ASP A 168 7.33 9.79 3.15
C ASP A 168 6.31 9.12 2.21
N ASN A 169 5.20 8.61 2.74
CA ASN A 169 4.14 7.96 1.98
C ASN A 169 2.83 8.74 2.11
N GLN A 170 2.00 8.70 1.07
CA GLN A 170 0.68 9.29 1.12
C GLN A 170 -0.22 8.52 2.10
N LEU A 171 -0.83 9.21 3.04
CA LEU A 171 -1.83 8.62 3.94
C LEU A 171 -3.15 8.49 3.18
N MET A 172 -3.61 7.25 3.01
CA MET A 172 -4.78 6.93 2.20
C MET A 172 -6.04 6.78 3.04
N GLN A 173 -5.92 6.20 4.24
CA GLN A 173 -7.07 5.94 5.12
C GLN A 173 -6.68 6.16 6.58
N ILE A 174 -7.63 6.65 7.38
CA ILE A 174 -7.46 6.73 8.83
C ILE A 174 -8.72 6.23 9.54
N PHE A 175 -8.55 5.23 10.40
CA PHE A 175 -9.60 4.68 11.22
C PHE A 175 -9.38 5.11 12.66
N ILE A 176 -10.41 5.70 13.27
CA ILE A 176 -10.41 6.09 14.69
C ILE A 176 -11.59 5.41 15.37
N PHE A 177 -11.29 4.61 16.38
CA PHE A 177 -12.27 3.83 17.13
C PHE A 177 -11.86 3.71 18.60
N GLU A 178 -12.82 3.37 19.45
CA GLU A 178 -12.59 3.28 20.90
C GLU A 178 -11.51 2.24 21.23
N ARG A 179 -10.71 2.51 22.27
CA ARG A 179 -9.69 1.56 22.74
C ARG A 179 -10.34 0.21 23.07
N GLY A 180 -9.79 -0.86 22.48
CA GLY A 180 -10.26 -2.23 22.71
C GLY A 180 -11.39 -2.69 21.77
N SER A 181 -11.97 -1.81 20.95
CA SER A 181 -12.84 -2.26 19.85
C SER A 181 -12.02 -3.06 18.83
N GLN A 182 -12.58 -4.18 18.36
CA GLN A 182 -11.95 -5.01 17.33
C GLN A 182 -12.36 -4.61 15.91
N GLU A 183 -13.49 -3.93 15.77
CA GLU A 183 -13.97 -3.46 14.49
C GLU A 183 -13.46 -2.03 14.26
N PRO A 184 -12.56 -1.82 13.27
CA PRO A 184 -12.26 -0.47 12.84
C PRO A 184 -13.54 0.14 12.29
N GLY A 185 -13.90 1.33 12.77
CA GLY A 185 -15.04 2.09 12.24
C GLY A 185 -14.84 2.49 10.76
N PRO A 186 -15.66 3.39 10.22
CA PRO A 186 -15.47 3.86 8.85
C PRO A 186 -14.15 4.64 8.71
N ASP A 187 -13.63 4.69 7.48
CA ASP A 187 -12.50 5.55 7.13
C ASP A 187 -12.91 7.02 7.32
N ARG A 188 -12.12 7.74 8.11
CA ARG A 188 -12.37 9.11 8.48
C ARG A 188 -11.83 10.12 7.47
N LEU A 189 -10.96 9.70 6.53
CA LEU A 189 -10.57 10.56 5.40
C LEU A 189 -11.61 10.57 4.27
N GLY A 190 -12.47 9.55 4.20
CA GLY A 190 -13.43 9.39 3.11
C GLY A 190 -12.72 9.21 1.76
N ALA A 191 -12.93 10.15 0.84
CA ALA A 191 -12.21 10.17 -0.45
C ALA A 191 -10.93 11.03 -0.43
N ALA A 192 -10.65 11.72 0.68
CA ALA A 192 -9.47 12.54 0.82
C ALA A 192 -8.22 11.68 1.04
N THR A 193 -7.05 12.25 0.75
CA THR A 193 -5.75 11.66 1.09
C THR A 193 -4.89 12.76 1.70
N VAL A 194 -3.88 12.40 2.50
CA VAL A 194 -2.95 13.38 3.09
C VAL A 194 -1.57 13.13 2.51
N ALA A 195 -1.08 14.08 1.71
CA ALA A 195 0.23 13.99 1.08
C ALA A 195 1.35 13.95 2.13
N PRO A 196 2.56 13.45 1.79
CA PRO A 196 3.71 13.54 2.67
C PRO A 196 3.99 14.98 3.09
N SER A 197 4.26 15.19 4.37
CA SER A 197 4.50 16.50 5.01
C SER A 197 3.28 17.43 5.05
N ASP A 198 2.09 16.94 4.74
CA ASP A 198 0.85 17.72 4.79
C ASP A 198 0.07 17.45 6.08
N SER A 199 -0.97 18.25 6.31
CA SER A 199 -1.91 18.05 7.42
C SER A 199 -3.35 18.12 6.96
N PHE A 200 -4.21 17.34 7.62
CA PHE A 200 -5.63 17.30 7.36
C PHE A 200 -6.40 17.56 8.65
N ARG A 201 -7.40 18.44 8.60
CA ARG A 201 -8.29 18.67 9.73
C ARG A 201 -9.42 17.67 9.69
N LEU A 202 -9.36 16.69 10.58
CA LEU A 202 -10.41 15.70 10.73
C LEU A 202 -11.47 16.18 11.72
N ARG A 203 -12.74 16.13 11.29
CA ARG A 203 -13.89 16.46 12.15
C ARG A 203 -14.54 15.17 12.63
N LEU A 204 -14.54 14.95 13.94
CA LEU A 204 -15.25 13.85 14.57
C LEU A 204 -16.55 14.37 15.19
N ARG A 205 -17.70 13.92 14.67
CA ARG A 205 -19.03 14.21 15.23
C ARG A 205 -19.52 13.02 16.05
N GLY A 206 -20.15 13.29 17.18
CA GLY A 206 -20.71 12.25 18.06
C GLY A 206 -19.68 11.31 18.69
N PHE A 207 -18.39 11.67 18.67
CA PHE A 207 -17.30 10.81 19.13
C PHE A 207 -16.85 11.24 20.54
N ALA A 208 -17.35 10.55 21.56
CA ALA A 208 -17.13 10.91 22.95
C ALA A 208 -15.84 10.34 23.55
N ALA A 209 -15.29 9.25 22.99
CA ALA A 209 -14.12 8.59 23.55
C ALA A 209 -12.86 9.47 23.40
N CYS A 210 -12.12 9.64 24.50
CA CYS A 210 -10.82 10.31 24.49
C CYS A 210 -9.68 9.33 24.17
N GLN A 211 -9.74 8.13 24.74
CA GLN A 211 -8.76 7.07 24.56
C GLN A 211 -9.14 6.22 23.35
N VAL A 212 -8.38 6.37 22.27
CA VAL A 212 -8.70 5.76 20.98
C VAL A 212 -7.58 4.86 20.48
N THR A 213 -7.96 3.91 19.64
CA THR A 213 -7.05 3.25 18.71
C THR A 213 -7.15 3.95 17.37
N VAL A 214 -6.00 4.32 16.83
CA VAL A 214 -5.86 4.91 15.49
C VAL A 214 -5.13 3.91 14.60
N ARG A 215 -5.74 3.56 13.47
CA ARG A 215 -5.10 2.77 12.42
C ARG A 215 -4.99 3.61 11.15
N ALA A 216 -3.78 3.78 10.65
CA ALA A 216 -3.46 4.56 9.46
C ALA A 216 -2.92 3.65 8.36
N ALA A 217 -3.48 3.75 7.16
CA ALA A 217 -3.01 3.01 5.99
C ALA A 217 -2.35 3.97 5.01
N PHE A 218 -1.12 3.65 4.61
CA PHE A 218 -0.30 4.45 3.71
C PHE A 218 -0.18 3.76 2.34
N GLN A 219 0.02 4.55 1.29
CA GLN A 219 0.25 4.03 -0.04
C GLN A 219 1.53 3.17 -0.08
N GLY A 220 1.40 1.88 -0.42
CA GLY A 220 2.53 0.97 -0.61
C GLY A 220 3.31 0.61 0.67
N ALA A 221 2.78 0.94 1.85
CA ALA A 221 3.39 0.60 3.13
C ALA A 221 2.40 -0.14 4.04
N GLU A 222 2.92 -0.81 5.06
CA GLU A 222 2.09 -1.49 6.06
C GLU A 222 1.29 -0.46 6.87
N ALA A 223 0.10 -0.85 7.31
CA ALA A 223 -0.73 0.01 8.14
C ALA A 223 -0.14 0.14 9.55
N GLU A 224 -0.05 1.37 10.04
CA GLU A 224 0.37 1.66 11.41
C GLU A 224 -0.86 1.61 12.34
N THR A 225 -0.74 1.02 13.53
CA THR A 225 -1.78 1.06 14.56
C THR A 225 -1.18 1.55 15.87
N ARG A 226 -1.82 2.53 16.51
CA ARG A 226 -1.37 3.10 17.79
C ARG A 226 -2.52 3.52 18.69
N GLN A 227 -2.21 3.73 19.96
CA GLN A 227 -3.13 4.31 20.93
C GLN A 227 -2.89 5.82 21.04
N ALA A 228 -3.95 6.61 21.23
CA ALA A 228 -3.86 8.06 21.42
C ALA A 228 -4.91 8.57 22.43
N ASP A 229 -4.60 9.69 23.09
CA ASP A 229 -5.58 10.48 23.83
C ASP A 229 -5.89 11.77 23.04
N ILE A 230 -6.95 11.71 22.24
CA ILE A 230 -7.36 12.82 21.36
C ILE A 230 -8.05 13.97 22.10
N CYS A 231 -8.26 13.82 23.42
CA CYS A 231 -8.75 14.90 24.28
C CYS A 231 -7.61 15.69 24.90
N ALA A 232 -6.54 15.00 25.33
CA ALA A 232 -5.33 15.65 25.83
C ALA A 232 -4.51 16.26 24.69
N GLU A 233 -4.38 15.55 23.57
CA GLU A 233 -3.61 15.98 22.40
C GLU A 233 -4.45 15.84 21.11
N PRO A 234 -5.12 16.92 20.65
CA PRO A 234 -5.95 16.89 19.43
C PRO A 234 -5.09 16.94 18.15
N ARG A 235 -3.93 16.27 18.17
CA ARG A 235 -3.00 16.16 17.06
C ARG A 235 -2.56 14.70 16.91
N LEU A 236 -2.76 14.14 15.72
CA LEU A 236 -2.30 12.80 15.35
C LEU A 236 -1.20 12.92 14.30
N ALA A 237 0.06 12.98 14.76
CA ALA A 237 1.22 13.05 13.86
C ALA A 237 1.77 11.65 13.55
N PHE A 238 1.93 11.30 12.27
CA PHE A 238 2.55 10.04 11.84
C PHE A 238 3.95 10.30 11.31
N GLY A 239 4.89 9.40 11.59
CA GLY A 239 6.31 9.64 11.33
C GLY A 239 6.97 10.53 12.39
N ASP A 240 8.18 10.99 12.10
CA ASP A 240 8.98 11.82 13.01
C ASP A 240 9.37 13.12 12.31
N SER A 241 8.78 14.22 12.75
CA SER A 241 9.04 15.57 12.24
C SER A 241 10.48 16.05 12.48
N SER A 242 11.21 15.46 13.43
CA SER A 242 12.62 15.79 13.69
C SER A 242 13.55 15.19 12.63
N ILE A 243 13.09 14.19 11.88
CA ILE A 243 13.83 13.62 10.78
C ILE A 243 13.70 14.55 9.57
N PRO A 244 14.82 15.11 9.05
CA PRO A 244 14.76 16.07 7.96
C PRO A 244 14.25 15.43 6.67
N LEU A 245 13.42 16.18 5.95
CA LEU A 245 13.05 15.85 4.58
C LEU A 245 14.24 16.17 3.66
N ARG A 246 14.72 15.15 2.95
CA ARG A 246 15.78 15.25 1.95
C ARG A 246 15.16 15.14 0.57
N GLU A 247 15.70 15.90 -0.37
CA GLU A 247 15.25 15.90 -1.76
C GLU A 247 16.45 15.72 -2.70
N VAL A 248 16.30 14.85 -3.69
CA VAL A 248 17.24 14.69 -4.80
C VAL A 248 16.48 14.66 -6.12
N THR A 249 17.02 15.29 -7.14
CA THR A 249 16.43 15.22 -8.49
C THR A 249 16.81 13.89 -9.14
N VAL A 250 15.81 13.12 -9.56
CA VAL A 250 16.02 11.94 -10.40
C VAL A 250 15.69 12.29 -11.84
N THR A 251 16.59 12.01 -12.78
CA THR A 251 16.39 12.27 -14.21
C THR A 251 16.41 10.96 -15.00
N ASN A 252 15.38 10.75 -15.83
CA ASN A 252 15.37 9.67 -16.80
C ASN A 252 16.06 10.12 -18.09
N ARG A 253 17.30 9.71 -18.31
CA ARG A 253 18.03 9.90 -19.58
C ARG A 253 18.02 8.67 -20.48
N SER A 254 17.26 7.65 -20.11
CA SER A 254 17.06 6.47 -20.96
C SER A 254 16.11 6.78 -22.12
N ALA A 255 16.06 5.89 -23.10
CA ALA A 255 15.04 5.92 -24.15
C ALA A 255 13.67 5.33 -23.70
N GLY A 256 13.61 4.68 -22.53
CA GLY A 256 12.40 4.05 -22.02
C GLY A 256 11.66 4.90 -21.00
N THR A 257 10.35 4.69 -20.86
CA THR A 257 9.56 5.29 -19.78
C THR A 257 9.90 4.62 -18.46
N LEU A 258 10.24 5.41 -17.44
CA LEU A 258 10.47 4.94 -16.08
C LEU A 258 9.11 4.90 -15.35
N GLN A 259 8.71 3.71 -14.89
CA GLN A 259 7.41 3.46 -14.26
C GLN A 259 7.44 3.56 -12.74
N SER A 260 8.50 3.08 -12.10
CA SER A 260 8.61 3.09 -10.63
C SER A 260 10.02 3.44 -10.16
N ILE A 261 10.10 4.20 -9.07
CA ILE A 261 11.36 4.52 -8.37
C ILE A 261 11.24 4.08 -6.92
N TYR A 262 12.18 3.28 -6.47
CA TYR A 262 12.30 2.89 -5.07
C TYR A 262 13.54 3.50 -4.44
N ALA A 263 13.44 3.86 -3.17
CA ALA A 263 14.54 4.38 -2.38
C ALA A 263 14.57 3.67 -1.02
N SER A 264 15.66 2.97 -0.73
CA SER A 264 15.78 2.21 0.51
C SER A 264 17.21 2.17 1.06
N ARG A 265 17.29 2.03 2.38
CA ARG A 265 18.51 1.75 3.14
C ARG A 265 18.58 0.30 3.60
N THR A 266 17.50 -0.45 3.41
CA THR A 266 17.38 -1.85 3.83
C THR A 266 17.23 -2.75 2.62
N PRO A 267 17.29 -4.08 2.77
CA PRO A 267 16.97 -5.00 1.68
C PRO A 267 15.53 -4.86 1.15
N ASN A 268 14.61 -4.32 1.96
CA ASN A 268 13.23 -4.11 1.56
C ASN A 268 13.07 -2.74 0.89
N TRP A 269 12.57 -2.72 -0.35
CA TRP A 269 12.51 -1.50 -1.18
C TRP A 269 11.46 -0.46 -0.75
N GLY A 270 10.43 -0.87 -0.01
CA GLY A 270 9.32 0.01 0.35
C GLY A 270 8.41 0.33 -0.83
N ALA A 271 7.63 1.41 -0.68
CA ALA A 271 6.68 1.88 -1.68
C ALA A 271 7.37 2.52 -2.91
N ASP A 272 6.67 2.50 -4.03
CA ASP A 272 7.04 3.29 -5.21
C ASP A 272 6.89 4.79 -4.91
N ARG A 273 7.96 5.54 -5.17
CA ARG A 273 8.05 6.98 -4.92
C ARG A 273 7.48 7.81 -6.05
N LEU A 274 7.24 7.23 -7.23
CA LEU A 274 6.52 7.92 -8.31
C LEU A 274 5.00 7.91 -8.10
N GLY A 275 4.47 6.99 -7.27
CA GLY A 275 3.04 6.85 -7.06
C GLY A 275 2.33 6.47 -8.36
N SER A 276 1.45 7.35 -8.86
CA SER A 276 0.77 7.17 -10.16
C SER A 276 1.47 7.85 -11.34
N ALA A 277 2.56 8.58 -11.07
CA ALA A 277 3.32 9.27 -12.11
C ALA A 277 4.23 8.28 -12.88
N VAL A 278 4.61 8.69 -14.08
CA VAL A 278 5.65 8.02 -14.89
C VAL A 278 6.62 9.09 -15.40
N LEU A 279 7.90 8.73 -15.57
CA LEU A 279 8.91 9.63 -16.12
C LEU A 279 9.23 9.23 -17.56
N GLN A 280 8.81 10.06 -18.50
CA GLN A 280 9.20 9.93 -19.91
C GLN A 280 10.71 10.20 -20.09
N PRO A 281 11.31 9.76 -21.21
CA PRO A 281 12.66 10.15 -21.58
C PRO A 281 12.89 11.66 -21.49
N GLY A 282 13.98 12.05 -20.83
CA GLY A 282 14.37 13.44 -20.59
C GLY A 282 13.71 14.11 -19.38
N GLN A 283 12.68 13.50 -18.77
CA GLN A 283 11.98 14.10 -17.63
C GLN A 283 12.75 13.90 -16.31
N SER A 284 12.46 14.77 -15.35
CA SER A 284 13.01 14.73 -14.00
C SER A 284 11.92 14.74 -12.94
N PHE A 285 12.22 14.18 -11.77
CA PHE A 285 11.31 14.05 -10.64
C PHE A 285 12.04 14.38 -9.33
N PRO A 286 11.47 15.25 -8.47
CA PRO A 286 12.01 15.51 -7.15
C PRO A 286 11.68 14.34 -6.22
N LEU A 287 12.64 13.45 -6.02
CA LEU A 287 12.52 12.34 -5.07
C LEU A 287 12.72 12.88 -3.66
N ARG A 288 11.71 12.72 -2.81
CA ARG A 288 11.73 13.14 -1.40
C ARG A 288 11.76 11.94 -0.47
N VAL A 289 12.65 11.96 0.51
CA VAL A 289 12.77 10.91 1.54
C VAL A 289 13.05 11.55 2.90
N ARG A 290 12.52 11.00 3.98
CA ARG A 290 12.86 11.42 5.34
C ARG A 290 13.93 10.51 5.90
N SER A 291 15.11 11.05 6.18
CA SER A 291 16.19 10.30 6.84
C SER A 291 17.23 11.24 7.45
N ALA A 292 17.77 10.82 8.58
CA ALA A 292 18.91 11.48 9.23
C ALA A 292 20.20 11.26 8.42
N GLU A 293 20.29 10.17 7.68
CA GLU A 293 21.46 9.80 6.91
C GLU A 293 21.31 10.13 5.41
N CYS A 294 22.43 10.06 4.69
CA CYS A 294 22.50 10.55 3.31
C CYS A 294 22.61 9.44 2.26
N GLN A 295 23.07 8.25 2.66
CA GLN A 295 23.36 7.14 1.75
C GLN A 295 22.14 6.25 1.53
N PHE A 296 21.77 6.06 0.26
CA PHE A 296 20.61 5.28 -0.17
C PHE A 296 20.94 4.39 -1.37
N ARG A 297 20.20 3.29 -1.45
CA ARG A 297 20.07 2.51 -2.68
C ARG A 297 18.84 3.01 -3.43
N LEU A 298 18.98 3.29 -4.73
CA LEU A 298 17.87 3.65 -5.60
C LEU A 298 17.68 2.59 -6.68
N ARG A 299 16.43 2.20 -6.91
CA ARG A 299 16.06 1.24 -7.96
C ARG A 299 15.02 1.85 -8.87
N ALA A 300 15.32 1.96 -10.16
CA ALA A 300 14.38 2.38 -11.19
C ALA A 300 13.86 1.14 -11.93
N VAL A 301 12.55 1.10 -12.18
CA VAL A 301 11.90 0.07 -13.00
C VAL A 301 11.28 0.75 -14.22
N PHE A 302 11.66 0.27 -15.40
CA PHE A 302 11.19 0.79 -16.68
C PHE A 302 9.95 0.05 -17.18
N GLN A 303 9.25 0.61 -18.17
CA GLN A 303 8.03 0.04 -18.76
C GLN A 303 8.18 -1.38 -19.32
N ASN A 304 9.39 -1.77 -19.70
CA ASN A 304 9.70 -3.13 -20.14
C ASN A 304 10.09 -4.07 -18.97
N HIS A 305 9.82 -3.68 -17.73
CA HIS A 305 10.18 -4.39 -16.50
C HIS A 305 11.69 -4.57 -16.26
N ARG A 306 12.53 -3.84 -17.02
CA ARG A 306 13.97 -3.76 -16.73
C ARG A 306 14.19 -2.93 -15.48
N GLU A 307 15.19 -3.30 -14.68
CA GLU A 307 15.57 -2.57 -13.48
C GLU A 307 16.99 -1.97 -13.62
N GLU A 308 17.20 -0.75 -13.14
CA GLU A 308 18.53 -0.15 -12.96
C GLU A 308 18.73 0.19 -11.49
N LEU A 309 19.86 -0.22 -10.92
CA LEU A 309 20.18 -0.09 -9.50
C LEU A 309 21.36 0.87 -9.29
N ARG A 310 21.24 1.74 -8.28
CA ARG A 310 22.30 2.63 -7.78
C ARG A 310 22.49 2.37 -6.29
N GLU A 311 23.62 1.80 -5.88
CA GLU A 311 23.77 1.27 -4.50
C GLU A 311 24.25 2.28 -3.45
N ALA A 312 24.86 3.39 -3.85
CA ALA A 312 25.47 4.36 -2.94
C ALA A 312 25.17 5.81 -3.38
N VAL A 313 23.88 6.16 -3.40
CA VAL A 313 23.43 7.50 -3.73
C VAL A 313 23.50 8.39 -2.50
N ASP A 314 24.26 9.47 -2.59
CA ASP A 314 24.25 10.56 -1.60
C ASP A 314 23.12 11.56 -1.91
N ILE A 315 22.01 11.44 -1.17
CA ILE A 315 20.84 12.33 -1.31
C ILE A 315 21.10 13.71 -0.67
N CYS A 316 22.07 13.82 0.25
CA CYS A 316 22.40 15.10 0.87
C CYS A 316 23.29 15.98 -0.02
N GLY A 317 24.07 15.37 -0.92
CA GLY A 317 24.96 16.10 -1.83
C GLY A 317 24.25 16.94 -2.90
N GLY A 318 22.93 16.75 -3.08
CA GLY A 318 22.11 17.49 -4.04
C GLY A 318 22.41 17.19 -5.51
N GLN A 319 23.33 16.27 -5.79
CA GLN A 319 23.65 15.87 -7.16
C GLN A 319 22.49 15.09 -7.76
N PRO A 320 22.03 15.44 -8.98
CA PRO A 320 20.97 14.69 -9.63
C PRO A 320 21.37 13.24 -9.86
N VAL A 321 20.45 12.31 -9.59
CA VAL A 321 20.62 10.90 -9.93
C VAL A 321 20.10 10.69 -11.33
N ILE A 322 20.95 10.14 -12.20
CA ILE A 322 20.61 9.93 -13.59
C ILE A 322 20.46 8.43 -13.84
N PHE A 323 19.27 8.01 -14.27
CA PHE A 323 19.02 6.69 -14.82
C PHE A 323 19.13 6.75 -16.33
N GLN A 324 19.98 5.91 -16.92
CA GLN A 324 20.29 5.94 -18.36
C GLN A 324 19.74 4.71 -19.09
N GLY A 325 19.23 3.74 -18.33
CA GLY A 325 18.76 2.46 -18.83
C GLY A 325 19.89 1.62 -19.43
N ALA A 326 19.48 0.69 -20.28
CA ALA A 326 20.38 -0.16 -21.03
C ALA A 326 21.32 0.64 -21.93
N ARG A 327 22.62 0.50 -21.75
CA ARG A 327 23.56 0.79 -22.83
C ARG A 327 23.63 -0.41 -23.73
N ARG A 328 23.40 -0.20 -25.03
CA ARG A 328 23.53 -1.23 -26.06
C ARG A 328 24.77 -0.95 -26.88
N MET A 329 25.46 -2.01 -27.26
CA MET A 329 26.58 -1.94 -28.18
C MET A 329 26.46 -3.10 -29.18
N ALA A 330 26.77 -2.83 -30.45
CA ALA A 330 26.92 -3.87 -31.44
C ALA A 330 28.30 -4.53 -31.33
N LEU A 331 28.34 -5.84 -31.28
CA LEU A 331 29.57 -6.62 -31.29
C LEU A 331 29.59 -7.49 -32.54
N GLY A 332 30.57 -7.26 -33.41
CA GLY A 332 30.85 -8.09 -34.57
C GLY A 332 32.02 -9.03 -34.31
N SER A 333 31.99 -10.21 -34.91
CA SER A 333 33.13 -11.14 -34.91
C SER A 333 33.65 -11.32 -36.33
N VAL A 334 34.95 -11.10 -36.53
CA VAL A 334 35.67 -11.63 -37.70
C VAL A 334 36.65 -12.73 -37.30
N TYR A 335 36.48 -13.26 -36.09
CA TYR A 335 37.30 -14.34 -35.56
C TYR A 335 36.94 -15.64 -36.29
N GLU A 336 37.93 -16.47 -36.59
CA GLU A 336 37.72 -17.75 -37.28
C GLU A 336 36.97 -18.77 -36.41
N ARG A 337 37.00 -18.56 -35.08
CA ARG A 337 36.38 -19.42 -34.08
C ARG A 337 35.04 -18.90 -33.64
N ALA A 338 34.13 -19.82 -33.33
CA ALA A 338 32.83 -19.47 -32.78
C ALA A 338 32.97 -18.93 -31.36
N ILE A 339 32.31 -17.81 -31.08
CA ILE A 339 32.13 -17.25 -29.75
C ILE A 339 30.91 -17.91 -29.14
N THR A 340 31.08 -18.56 -28.00
CA THR A 340 30.03 -19.29 -27.28
C THR A 340 29.51 -18.51 -26.08
N GLY A 341 30.27 -17.52 -25.59
CA GLY A 341 29.83 -16.65 -24.51
C GLY A 341 30.35 -15.23 -24.62
N ILE A 342 29.50 -14.27 -24.28
CA ILE A 342 29.87 -12.86 -24.10
C ILE A 342 29.36 -12.43 -22.73
N TYR A 343 30.22 -11.83 -21.93
CA TYR A 343 29.90 -11.41 -20.58
C TYR A 343 30.32 -9.95 -20.39
N LEU A 344 29.46 -9.17 -19.74
CA LEU A 344 29.69 -7.78 -19.41
C LEU A 344 29.49 -7.59 -17.91
N SER A 345 30.44 -6.95 -17.27
CA SER A 345 30.34 -6.58 -15.86
C SER A 345 30.81 -5.16 -15.61
N PRO A 346 30.28 -4.47 -14.58
CA PRO A 346 30.89 -3.24 -14.09
C PRO A 346 32.37 -3.46 -13.68
N VAL A 347 33.22 -2.45 -13.82
CA VAL A 347 34.68 -2.54 -13.55
C VAL A 347 34.99 -2.92 -12.10
N GLU A 348 34.10 -2.58 -11.17
CA GLU A 348 34.25 -2.91 -9.75
C GLU A 348 33.68 -4.28 -9.38
N SER A 349 33.02 -4.98 -10.33
CA SER A 349 32.39 -6.27 -10.07
C SER A 349 33.39 -7.41 -10.13
N GLY A 350 33.35 -8.28 -9.11
CA GLY A 350 34.05 -9.56 -9.11
C GLY A 350 33.33 -10.68 -9.90
N ASP A 351 32.09 -10.45 -10.31
CA ASP A 351 31.26 -11.40 -11.08
C ASP A 351 31.01 -10.86 -12.50
N TRP A 352 31.12 -11.77 -13.48
CA TRP A 352 30.91 -11.53 -14.91
C TRP A 352 29.43 -11.50 -15.31
N GLY A 353 28.54 -12.00 -14.45
CA GLY A 353 27.11 -12.07 -14.73
C GLY A 353 26.74 -13.11 -15.79
N GLY A 354 25.59 -12.90 -16.43
CA GLY A 354 25.01 -13.83 -17.42
C GLY A 354 25.59 -13.68 -18.82
N ASN A 355 25.55 -14.78 -19.59
CA ASN A 355 25.90 -14.78 -21.01
C ASN A 355 24.91 -13.88 -21.78
N GLN A 356 25.43 -12.93 -22.54
CA GLN A 356 24.68 -11.93 -23.30
C GLN A 356 24.12 -12.49 -24.62
N ILE A 357 24.53 -13.68 -25.03
CA ILE A 357 24.12 -14.32 -26.28
C ILE A 357 23.43 -15.66 -26.01
N SER A 358 22.39 -15.95 -26.79
CA SER A 358 21.62 -17.19 -26.69
C SER A 358 22.09 -18.27 -27.66
N ALA A 359 22.89 -17.91 -28.67
CA ALA A 359 23.46 -18.81 -29.67
C ALA A 359 24.90 -18.40 -30.01
N PRO A 360 25.78 -19.36 -30.39
CA PRO A 360 27.14 -19.05 -30.77
C PRO A 360 27.25 -18.13 -32.00
N ILE A 361 28.25 -17.26 -32.01
CA ILE A 361 28.53 -16.31 -33.10
C ILE A 361 29.75 -16.79 -33.89
N GLY A 362 29.59 -17.10 -35.16
CA GLY A 362 30.69 -17.44 -36.07
C GLY A 362 31.35 -16.22 -36.73
N ASN A 363 32.27 -16.49 -37.66
CA ASN A 363 32.91 -15.44 -38.46
C ASN A 363 31.88 -14.63 -39.26
N GLY A 364 31.97 -13.31 -39.21
CA GLY A 364 31.02 -12.35 -39.80
C GLY A 364 29.74 -12.17 -38.98
N GLY A 365 29.56 -12.92 -37.90
CA GLY A 365 28.38 -12.81 -37.05
C GLY A 365 28.37 -11.55 -36.20
N THR A 366 27.18 -11.12 -35.78
CA THR A 366 26.98 -9.95 -34.92
C THR A 366 26.04 -10.28 -33.76
N ALA A 367 26.20 -9.56 -32.65
CA ALA A 367 25.26 -9.56 -31.54
C ALA A 367 25.09 -8.14 -30.99
N GLU A 368 23.92 -7.87 -30.42
CA GLU A 368 23.71 -6.71 -29.56
C GLU A 368 23.92 -7.15 -28.12
N ILE A 369 24.81 -6.48 -27.41
CA ILE A 369 25.04 -6.71 -25.99
C ILE A 369 24.61 -5.48 -25.21
N SER A 370 24.16 -5.68 -23.97
CA SER A 370 23.73 -4.55 -23.14
C SER A 370 24.18 -4.65 -21.70
N MET A 371 24.44 -3.50 -21.10
CA MET A 371 24.75 -3.38 -19.68
C MET A 371 23.93 -2.23 -19.07
N ASP A 372 23.52 -2.40 -17.82
CA ASP A 372 22.92 -1.32 -17.02
C ASP A 372 24.00 -0.43 -16.39
N GLY A 373 23.70 0.87 -16.30
CA GLY A 373 24.48 1.79 -15.47
C GLY A 373 25.58 2.57 -16.21
N GLU A 374 26.82 2.43 -15.75
CA GLU A 374 27.93 3.30 -16.13
C GLU A 374 28.50 2.98 -17.51
N CYS A 375 29.41 3.85 -18.00
CA CYS A 375 30.05 3.69 -19.30
C CYS A 375 31.16 2.65 -19.31
N GLN A 376 31.81 2.44 -18.16
CA GLN A 376 32.95 1.54 -18.07
C GLN A 376 32.50 0.13 -17.70
N ALA A 377 32.95 -0.84 -18.48
CA ALA A 377 32.65 -2.25 -18.29
C ALA A 377 33.92 -3.09 -18.49
N ASP A 378 33.95 -4.24 -17.85
CA ASP A 378 34.81 -5.34 -18.26
C ASP A 378 34.03 -6.22 -19.23
N LEU A 379 34.68 -6.61 -20.32
CA LEU A 379 34.13 -7.48 -21.36
C LEU A 379 34.92 -8.78 -21.41
N ARG A 380 34.23 -9.92 -21.29
CA ARG A 380 34.83 -11.26 -21.43
C ARG A 380 34.17 -12.01 -22.57
N ILE A 381 35.01 -12.52 -23.47
CA ILE A 381 34.60 -13.32 -24.64
C ILE A 381 35.09 -14.75 -24.42
N VAL A 382 34.19 -15.72 -24.57
CA VAL A 382 34.49 -17.16 -24.44
C VAL A 382 34.27 -17.83 -25.78
N PHE A 383 35.24 -18.64 -26.20
CA PHE A 383 35.22 -19.36 -27.47
C PHE A 383 34.80 -20.83 -27.31
N ASP A 384 34.59 -21.50 -28.44
CA ASP A 384 34.18 -22.91 -28.53
C ASP A 384 35.14 -23.94 -27.86
N ASN A 385 36.42 -23.62 -27.65
CA ASN A 385 37.33 -24.45 -26.84
C ASN A 385 37.41 -24.05 -25.36
N ASN A 386 36.52 -23.19 -24.89
CA ASN A 386 36.57 -22.60 -23.54
C ASN A 386 37.78 -21.68 -23.28
N ALA A 387 38.55 -21.31 -24.31
CA ALA A 387 39.48 -20.18 -24.17
C ALA A 387 38.68 -18.89 -23.95
N ALA A 388 39.26 -17.95 -23.20
CA ALA A 388 38.62 -16.67 -22.94
C ALA A 388 39.60 -15.52 -23.13
N GLU A 389 39.10 -14.43 -23.68
CA GLU A 389 39.80 -13.16 -23.80
C GLU A 389 39.02 -12.09 -23.04
N GLU A 390 39.72 -11.23 -22.30
CA GLU A 390 39.13 -10.21 -21.42
C GLU A 390 39.67 -8.82 -21.76
N LEU A 391 38.77 -7.84 -21.84
CA LEU A 391 39.09 -6.43 -21.94
C LEU A 391 38.53 -5.70 -20.73
N ARG A 392 39.42 -5.12 -19.91
CA ARG A 392 39.07 -4.44 -18.67
C ARG A 392 38.90 -2.93 -18.89
N GLY A 393 37.95 -2.30 -18.20
CA GLY A 393 37.72 -0.86 -18.23
C GLY A 393 37.34 -0.30 -19.60
N PHE A 394 36.68 -1.10 -20.43
CA PHE A 394 36.20 -0.70 -21.75
C PHE A 394 35.11 0.38 -21.63
N ASP A 395 35.27 1.49 -22.34
CA ASP A 395 34.29 2.57 -22.39
C ASP A 395 33.25 2.32 -23.49
N MET A 396 32.08 1.82 -23.08
CA MET A 396 30.93 1.57 -23.96
C MET A 396 30.28 2.85 -24.49
N CYS A 397 30.53 4.01 -23.88
CA CYS A 397 29.93 5.28 -24.31
C CYS A 397 30.70 5.91 -25.45
N ARG A 398 32.01 5.68 -25.52
CA ARG A 398 32.83 6.07 -26.65
C ARG A 398 32.69 5.12 -27.84
N ASN A 399 32.28 3.88 -27.58
CA ASN A 399 32.26 2.81 -28.57
C ASN A 399 30.86 2.20 -28.68
N ALA A 400 30.07 2.69 -29.65
CA ALA A 400 28.75 2.12 -29.94
C ALA A 400 28.81 0.76 -30.68
N ALA A 401 30.00 0.39 -31.17
CA ALA A 401 30.25 -0.92 -31.74
C ALA A 401 31.72 -1.36 -31.53
N ILE A 402 31.94 -2.66 -31.42
CA ILE A 402 33.27 -3.28 -31.42
C ILE A 402 33.30 -4.44 -32.42
N THR A 403 34.43 -4.61 -33.11
CA THR A 403 34.68 -5.78 -33.96
C THR A 403 35.81 -6.59 -33.37
N LEU A 404 35.52 -7.83 -32.98
CA LEU A 404 36.50 -8.76 -32.43
C LEU A 404 37.37 -9.33 -33.55
N ARG A 405 38.69 -9.16 -33.40
CA ARG A 405 39.73 -9.66 -34.30
C ARG A 405 40.74 -10.47 -33.47
N PRO A 406 41.52 -11.37 -34.08
CA PRO A 406 42.69 -11.95 -33.41
C PRO A 406 43.55 -10.85 -32.77
N GLY A 407 43.80 -10.94 -31.45
CA GLY A 407 44.58 -9.93 -30.72
C GLY A 407 43.82 -8.66 -30.29
N TRP A 408 42.48 -8.64 -30.32
CA TRP A 408 41.68 -7.45 -29.97
C TRP A 408 41.94 -6.91 -28.56
N VAL A 409 42.36 -7.75 -27.61
CA VAL A 409 42.75 -7.31 -26.25
C VAL A 409 44.11 -6.59 -26.19
N THR A 410 44.99 -6.81 -27.17
CA THR A 410 46.34 -6.20 -27.22
C THR A 410 46.38 -4.90 -28.01
N GLU A 411 45.49 -4.71 -28.98
CA GLU A 411 45.37 -3.47 -29.77
C GLU A 411 44.50 -2.41 -29.09
N ALA A 412 43.62 -2.81 -28.16
CA ALA A 412 42.69 -1.91 -27.46
C ALA A 412 43.31 -1.12 -26.29
N ARG A 413 44.64 -1.18 -26.09
CA ARG A 413 45.34 -0.26 -25.18
C ARG A 413 45.61 1.06 -25.93
N PRO A 414 45.10 2.21 -25.45
CA PRO A 414 45.42 3.51 -26.05
C PRO A 414 46.91 3.85 -25.97
#